data_AF-A0AAE2WHU8-F1
#
_entry.id   AF-A0AAE2WHU8-F1
#
_cell.length_a   1.000
_cell.length_b   1.000
_cell.length_c   1.000
_cell.angle_alpha   90.00
_cell.angle_beta   90.00
_cell.angle_gamma   90.00
#
_symmetry.space_group_name_H-M   'P 1'
#
loop_
_entity.id
_entity.type
_entity.pdbx_description
1 polymer ?
#
loop_
_entity_poly.entity_id
_entity_poly.type
_entity_poly.pdbx_seq_one_letter_code
_entity_poly.pdbx_strand_id
1 'polypeptide(L)'
;GSLSIRVTATDGSNASVYTDFSLTVTNVNDAPVVATPIPAQSVAQDGSLNFSVPAGTFTDADVGDTLTLSATLADGSPLPSWITFNPATGTFS
;
A
#
# COMPACT_ATOMS: atom_id res chain seq x y z
N GLY A 1 -12.68 -10.99 3.31
CA GLY A 1 -12.94 -11.60 4.63
C GLY A 1 -14.32 -12.22 4.69
N SER A 2 -14.65 -12.95 5.76
CA SER A 2 -15.98 -13.55 5.97
C SER A 2 -16.58 -13.06 7.29
N LEU A 3 -17.86 -12.68 7.26
CA LEU A 3 -18.66 -12.31 8.41
C LEU A 3 -19.78 -13.34 8.60
N SER A 4 -20.06 -13.70 9.86
CA SER A 4 -21.27 -14.46 10.21
C SER A 4 -22.36 -13.48 10.63
N ILE A 5 -23.49 -13.49 9.94
CA ILE A 5 -24.61 -12.58 10.16
C ILE A 5 -25.81 -13.37 10.68
N ARG A 6 -26.40 -12.90 11.79
CA ARG A 6 -27.62 -13.45 12.39
C ARG A 6 -28.84 -12.61 12.06
N VAL A 7 -29.90 -13.25 11.56
CA VAL A 7 -31.22 -12.64 11.39
C VAL A 7 -32.17 -13.24 12.41
N THR A 8 -32.70 -12.42 13.31
CA THR A 8 -33.67 -12.85 14.33
C THR A 8 -35.06 -12.35 13.96
N ALA A 9 -36.03 -13.26 13.87
CA ALA A 9 -37.45 -12.94 13.75
C ALA A 9 -38.09 -13.06 15.14
N THR A 10 -38.88 -12.05 15.54
CA THR A 10 -39.63 -12.03 16.81
C THR A 10 -41.10 -11.76 16.49
N ASP A 11 -42.01 -12.54 17.05
CA ASP A 11 -43.45 -12.35 16.87
C ASP A 11 -44.03 -11.31 17.85
N GLY A 12 -45.32 -10.99 17.70
CA GLY A 12 -46.03 -10.05 18.58
C GLY A 12 -46.22 -10.54 20.02
N SER A 13 -45.89 -11.80 20.30
CA SER A 13 -45.91 -12.41 21.64
C SER A 13 -44.52 -12.47 22.28
N ASN A 14 -43.52 -11.83 21.66
CA ASN A 14 -42.10 -11.82 22.06
C ASN A 14 -41.40 -13.19 21.98
N ALA A 15 -41.91 -14.15 21.21
CA ALA A 15 -41.16 -15.37 20.89
C ALA A 15 -40.23 -15.11 19.69
N SER A 16 -38.99 -15.62 19.75
CA SER A 16 -38.00 -15.39 18.69
C SER A 16 -37.37 -16.67 18.15
N VAL A 17 -37.03 -16.66 16.87
CA VAL A 17 -36.18 -17.63 16.18
C VAL A 17 -35.11 -16.90 15.38
N TYR A 18 -34.02 -17.57 15.02
CA TYR A 18 -32.97 -16.97 14.20
C TYR A 18 -32.44 -17.92 13.13
N THR A 19 -31.81 -17.32 12.12
CA THR A 19 -30.97 -18.01 11.13
C THR A 19 -29.65 -17.27 11.00
N ASP A 20 -28.57 -18.02 10.76
CA ASP A 20 -27.24 -17.47 10.51
C ASP A 20 -26.86 -17.74 9.05
N PHE A 21 -26.24 -16.76 8.39
CA PHE A 21 -25.61 -16.95 7.08
C PHE A 21 -24.23 -16.28 7.03
N SER A 22 -23.37 -16.78 6.15
CA SER A 22 -22.04 -16.21 5.94
C SER A 22 -22.05 -15.21 4.79
N LEU A 23 -21.52 -14.01 5.04
CA LEU A 23 -21.20 -13.02 4.01
C LEU A 23 -19.70 -13.05 3.75
N THR A 24 -19.30 -13.44 2.54
CA THR A 24 -17.90 -13.36 2.11
C THR A 24 -17.71 -12.11 1.26
N VAL A 25 -16.81 -11.23 1.70
CA VAL A 25 -16.32 -10.09 0.92
C VAL A 25 -15.01 -10.52 0.27
N THR A 26 -15.01 -10.64 -1.06
CA THR A 26 -13.81 -10.89 -1.84
C THR A 26 -13.06 -9.58 -2.04
N ASN A 27 -11.80 -9.53 -1.63
CA ASN A 27 -10.91 -8.42 -2.01
C ASN A 27 -10.58 -8.55 -3.50
N VAL A 28 -10.51 -7.41 -4.18
CA VAL A 28 -10.05 -7.28 -5.56
C VAL A 28 -8.74 -6.52 -5.50
N ASN A 29 -7.81 -6.84 -6.41
CA ASN A 29 -6.51 -6.19 -6.44
C ASN A 29 -6.68 -4.67 -6.62
N ASP A 30 -6.21 -3.90 -5.65
CA ASP A 30 -6.07 -2.46 -5.66
C ASP A 30 -4.65 -2.07 -6.14
N ALA A 31 -4.48 -0.83 -6.59
CA ALA A 31 -3.15 -0.33 -6.96
C ALA A 31 -2.47 0.32 -5.75
N PRO A 32 -1.12 0.24 -5.63
CA PRO A 32 -0.40 0.96 -4.59
C PRO A 32 -0.64 2.47 -4.68
N VAL A 33 -0.71 3.13 -3.53
CA VAL A 33 -0.90 4.59 -3.42
C VAL A 33 0.27 5.26 -2.72
N VAL A 34 0.45 6.56 -2.99
CA VAL A 34 1.37 7.41 -2.22
C VAL A 34 0.67 7.84 -0.93
N ALA A 35 1.09 7.28 0.20
CA ALA A 35 0.59 7.67 1.52
C ALA A 35 1.31 8.90 2.07
N THR A 36 2.64 8.97 1.86
CA THR A 36 3.46 10.10 2.30
C THR A 36 4.32 10.61 1.14
N PRO A 37 4.11 11.83 0.63
CA PRO A 37 4.95 12.38 -0.43
C PRO A 37 6.41 12.54 0.00
N ILE A 38 7.34 12.28 -0.91
CA ILE A 38 8.76 12.55 -0.71
C ILE A 38 9.02 14.04 -0.94
N PRO A 39 9.55 14.79 0.05
CA PRO A 39 9.94 16.19 -0.14
C PRO A 39 11.10 16.32 -1.13
N ALA A 40 11.26 17.52 -1.72
CA ALA A 40 12.40 17.81 -2.58
C ALA A 40 13.73 17.58 -1.85
N GLN A 41 14.66 16.91 -2.54
CA GLN A 41 16.02 16.67 -2.04
C GLN A 41 16.97 17.69 -2.67
N SER A 42 18.01 18.08 -1.95
CA SER A 42 19.09 18.94 -2.45
C SER A 42 20.42 18.34 -2.06
N VAL A 43 21.35 18.27 -3.02
CA VAL A 43 22.75 17.89 -2.80
C VAL A 43 23.62 19.02 -3.35
N ALA A 44 24.70 19.35 -2.63
CA ALA A 44 25.67 20.30 -3.14
C ALA A 44 26.36 19.74 -4.38
N GLN A 45 26.85 20.61 -5.25
CA GLN A 45 27.78 20.20 -6.30
C GLN A 45 28.97 19.46 -5.67
N ASP A 46 29.41 18.38 -6.30
CA ASP A 46 30.45 17.46 -5.82
C ASP A 46 30.11 16.73 -4.50
N GLY A 47 28.88 16.88 -4.00
CA GLY A 47 28.34 16.11 -2.89
C GLY A 47 27.82 14.74 -3.33
N SER A 48 27.66 13.84 -2.36
CA SER A 48 27.07 12.52 -2.58
C SER A 48 25.61 12.51 -2.13
N LEU A 49 24.73 11.92 -2.95
CA LEU A 49 23.36 11.63 -2.54
C LEU A 49 23.38 10.40 -1.63
N ASN A 50 22.69 10.46 -0.49
CA ASN A 50 22.37 9.28 0.31
C ASN A 50 20.98 9.50 0.88
N PHE A 51 20.00 8.90 0.23
CA PHE A 51 18.60 9.12 0.58
C PHE A 51 17.85 7.80 0.51
N SER A 52 17.24 7.40 1.61
CA SER A 52 16.36 6.23 1.65
C SER A 52 14.91 6.69 1.53
N VAL A 53 14.16 6.07 0.62
CA VAL A 53 12.70 6.23 0.54
C VAL A 53 12.11 5.82 1.89
N PRO A 54 11.48 6.74 2.64
CA PRO A 54 10.95 6.42 3.96
C PRO A 54 9.93 5.27 3.90
N ALA A 55 9.97 4.38 4.88
CA ALA A 55 8.93 3.37 5.05
C ALA A 55 7.56 4.03 5.17
N GLY A 56 6.55 3.48 4.50
CA GLY A 56 5.21 4.06 4.44
C GLY A 56 5.04 5.22 3.45
N THR A 57 6.03 5.50 2.60
CA THR A 57 5.85 6.39 1.42
C THR A 57 4.76 5.85 0.50
N PHE A 58 4.84 4.54 0.22
CA PHE A 58 3.86 3.81 -0.58
C PHE A 58 3.16 2.78 0.31
N THR A 59 1.85 2.63 0.12
CA THR A 59 1.03 1.63 0.81
C THR A 59 0.13 0.92 -0.17
N ASP A 60 -0.13 -0.35 0.09
CA ASP A 60 -1.11 -1.14 -0.62
C ASP A 60 -2.18 -1.63 0.37
N ALA A 61 -3.44 -1.65 -0.07
CA ALA A 61 -4.56 -2.12 0.74
C ALA A 61 -4.65 -3.65 0.75
N ASP A 62 -4.03 -4.31 -0.23
CA ASP A 62 -4.05 -5.76 -0.40
C ASP A 62 -3.09 -6.43 0.57
N VAL A 63 -3.66 -7.11 1.56
CA VAL A 63 -2.89 -7.74 2.63
C VAL A 63 -2.09 -8.92 2.08
N GLY A 64 -0.77 -8.86 2.22
CA GLY A 64 0.16 -9.89 1.79
C GLY A 64 0.92 -9.53 0.52
N ASP A 65 0.52 -8.46 -0.16
CA ASP A 65 1.24 -7.96 -1.32
C ASP A 65 2.59 -7.36 -0.93
N THR A 66 3.56 -7.52 -1.83
CA THR A 66 4.91 -6.98 -1.68
C THR A 66 5.16 -5.92 -2.72
N LEU A 67 5.49 -4.71 -2.26
CA LEU A 67 5.82 -3.60 -3.15
C LEU A 67 7.24 -3.76 -3.70
N THR A 68 7.37 -3.65 -5.03
CA THR A 68 8.65 -3.56 -5.72
C THR A 68 8.89 -2.12 -6.14
N LEU A 69 10.06 -1.57 -5.80
CA LEU A 69 10.42 -0.20 -6.16
C LEU A 69 11.35 -0.19 -7.37
N SER A 70 11.23 0.87 -8.18
CA SER A 70 12.19 1.22 -9.23
C SER A 70 12.23 2.74 -9.37
N ALA A 71 13.26 3.28 -10.00
CA ALA A 71 13.43 4.71 -10.17
C ALA A 71 14.00 5.06 -11.54
N THR A 72 13.42 6.08 -12.16
CA THR A 72 13.83 6.70 -13.42
C THR A 72 13.74 8.21 -13.27
N LEU A 73 14.21 8.96 -14.28
CA LEU A 73 13.81 10.36 -14.41
C LEU A 73 12.29 10.45 -14.70
N ALA A 74 11.72 11.64 -14.47
CA ALA A 74 10.28 11.88 -14.61
C ALA A 74 9.77 11.72 -16.06
N ASP A 75 10.65 11.84 -17.04
CA ASP A 75 10.37 11.59 -18.47
C ASP A 75 10.51 10.10 -18.86
N GLY A 76 10.85 9.23 -17.90
CA GLY A 76 11.06 7.80 -18.10
C GLY A 76 12.49 7.44 -18.53
N SER A 77 13.40 8.39 -18.70
CA SER A 77 14.79 8.05 -19.02
C SER A 77 15.51 7.40 -17.83
N PRO A 78 16.60 6.65 -18.07
CA PRO A 78 17.43 6.14 -16.99
C PRO A 78 17.94 7.26 -16.08
N LEU A 79 18.22 6.92 -14.81
CA LEU A 79 18.89 7.83 -13.89
C LEU A 79 20.27 8.24 -14.45
N PRO A 80 20.72 9.48 -14.19
CA PRO A 80 22.09 9.89 -14.51
C PRO A 80 23.11 8.93 -13.87
N SER A 81 24.27 8.75 -14.50
CA SER A 81 25.28 7.76 -14.05
C SER A 81 25.85 8.01 -12.64
N TRP A 82 25.60 9.20 -12.07
CA TRP A 82 26.01 9.57 -10.72
C TRP A 82 24.93 9.32 -9.67
N ILE A 83 23.75 8.82 -10.05
CA ILE A 83 22.67 8.38 -9.15
C ILE A 83 22.36 6.90 -9.43
N THR A 84 22.48 6.07 -8.41
CA THR A 84 22.01 4.68 -8.41
C THR A 84 20.84 4.52 -7.46
N PHE A 85 19.89 3.64 -7.79
CA PHE A 85 18.81 3.24 -6.89
C PHE A 85 18.91 1.76 -6.57
N ASN A 86 18.96 1.41 -5.28
CA ASN A 86 18.87 0.05 -4.80
C ASN A 86 17.39 -0.29 -4.47
N PRO A 87 16.70 -1.11 -5.28
CA PRO A 87 15.29 -1.42 -5.08
C PRO A 87 15.02 -2.31 -3.86
N ALA A 88 16.03 -3.05 -3.38
CA ALA A 88 15.88 -3.92 -2.22
C ALA A 88 15.88 -3.11 -0.90
N THR A 89 16.59 -1.98 -0.86
CA THR A 89 16.67 -1.11 0.33
C THR A 89 15.92 0.21 0.16
N GLY A 90 15.44 0.52 -1.05
CA GLY A 90 14.81 1.81 -1.37
C GLY A 90 15.78 2.99 -1.31
N THR A 91 17.08 2.78 -1.53
CA THR A 91 18.12 3.79 -1.27
C THR A 91 18.70 4.34 -2.57
N PHE A 92 18.78 5.67 -2.64
CA PHE A 92 19.54 6.40 -3.64
C PHE A 92 20.96 6.68 -3.14
N SER A 93 21.95 6.46 -4.01
CA SER A 93 23.38 6.69 -3.76
C SER A 93 24.12 7.18 -5.00
#